data_AF-A0A7S8EAT4-F1
#
_entry.id   AF-A0A7S8EAT4-F1
#
_cell.length_a   1.000
_cell.length_b   1.000
_cell.length_c   1.000
_cell.angle_alpha   90.00
_cell.angle_beta   90.00
_cell.angle_gamma   90.00
#
_symmetry.space_group_name_H-M   'P 1'
#
loop_
_entity.id
_entity.type
_entity.pdbx_description
1 polymer ?
#
loop_
_entity_poly.entity_id
_entity_poly.type
_entity_poly.pdbx_seq_one_letter_code
_entity_poly.pdbx_strand_id
1 'polypeptide(L)'
;MPILQVVIFQGTGGVYNMAHEYYGESALVRAGHVGVIGVVENQILGFHPTPEEVESMGGEAALLEYLKGHDQSDDRRSVKGCLQDDTEYFYRAYELAEETNGRTTVYMYEVEIQAFTMQEILTWYTNRKIKLYSFPDGAGEFQYDVSNCATFWLAYFGIPLPVRTGRIKLLVEKMQIEDYSLWQPNA
;
A
#
# COMPACT_ATOMS: atom_id res chain seq x y z
N MET A 1 10.83 -18.56 -14.21
CA MET A 1 10.51 -18.05 -12.85
C MET A 1 9.21 -17.28 -12.97
N PRO A 2 8.27 -17.41 -12.03
CA PRO A 2 7.05 -16.60 -12.08
C PRO A 2 7.36 -15.10 -12.03
N ILE A 3 6.55 -14.32 -12.72
CA ILE A 3 6.64 -12.86 -12.77
C ILE A 3 5.48 -12.31 -11.94
N LEU A 4 5.78 -11.33 -11.07
CA LEU A 4 4.79 -10.49 -10.41
C LEU A 4 4.84 -9.10 -11.03
N GLN A 5 3.67 -8.48 -11.15
CA GLN A 5 3.60 -7.05 -11.43
C GLN A 5 3.37 -6.32 -10.12
N VAL A 6 4.24 -5.37 -9.79
CA VAL A 6 4.07 -4.50 -8.64
C VAL A 6 3.40 -3.22 -9.12
N VAL A 7 2.30 -2.83 -8.48
CA VAL A 7 1.51 -1.63 -8.81
C VAL A 7 1.54 -0.64 -7.66
N ILE A 8 1.73 0.64 -7.97
CA ILE A 8 1.91 1.71 -6.99
C ILE A 8 1.19 2.96 -7.45
N PHE A 9 0.43 3.61 -6.56
CA PHE A 9 -0.11 4.94 -6.82
C PHE A 9 0.06 5.85 -5.60
N GLN A 10 0.21 7.15 -5.87
CA GLN A 10 0.20 8.17 -4.84
C GLN A 10 -1.26 8.57 -4.58
N GLY A 11 -1.65 8.67 -3.31
CA GLY A 11 -3.04 9.00 -2.99
C GLY A 11 -3.45 10.42 -3.37
N THR A 12 -4.77 10.64 -3.44
CA THR A 12 -5.38 11.95 -3.75
C THR A 12 -4.90 13.05 -2.80
N GLY A 13 -4.47 12.69 -1.59
CA GLY A 13 -4.20 13.61 -0.50
C GLY A 13 -5.38 13.70 0.46
N GLY A 14 -5.36 14.67 1.37
CA GLY A 14 -6.49 14.89 2.27
C GLY A 14 -6.73 13.82 3.33
N VAL A 15 -5.80 12.88 3.57
CA VAL A 15 -5.93 11.81 4.59
C VAL A 15 -6.44 12.35 5.94
N TYR A 16 -5.96 13.53 6.35
CA TYR A 16 -6.32 14.18 7.61
C TYR A 16 -7.09 15.50 7.43
N ASN A 17 -7.42 15.90 6.20
CA ASN A 17 -8.10 17.17 5.93
C ASN A 17 -9.55 16.91 5.51
N MET A 18 -10.47 17.08 6.46
CA MET A 18 -11.92 16.90 6.24
C MET A 18 -12.50 17.83 5.17
N ALA A 19 -11.86 18.96 4.88
CA ALA A 19 -12.28 19.89 3.85
C ALA A 19 -11.69 19.57 2.46
N HIS A 20 -10.90 18.52 2.34
CA HIS A 20 -10.36 18.09 1.05
C HIS A 20 -11.47 17.48 0.18
N GLU A 21 -11.48 17.82 -1.10
CA GLU A 21 -12.50 17.38 -2.06
C GLU A 21 -12.69 15.86 -2.06
N TYR A 22 -11.58 15.12 -2.00
CA TYR A 22 -11.57 13.66 -1.98
C TYR A 22 -11.63 13.04 -0.57
N TYR A 23 -12.01 13.78 0.47
CA TYR A 23 -12.04 13.23 1.84
C TYR A 23 -13.01 12.05 2.00
N GLY A 24 -14.05 11.97 1.15
CA GLY A 24 -15.00 10.86 1.13
C GLY A 24 -14.48 9.56 0.50
N GLU A 25 -13.31 9.59 -0.15
CA GLU A 25 -12.65 8.38 -0.66
C GLU A 25 -12.07 7.53 0.49
N SER A 26 -11.89 6.22 0.26
CA SER A 26 -11.18 5.32 1.18
C SER A 26 -9.82 5.89 1.61
N ALA A 27 -9.41 5.68 2.86
CA ALA A 27 -8.10 6.09 3.35
C ALA A 27 -6.95 5.59 2.47
N LEU A 28 -7.07 4.39 1.92
CA LEU A 28 -6.03 3.82 1.06
C LEU A 28 -5.93 4.60 -0.26
N VAL A 29 -7.05 5.02 -0.84
CA VAL A 29 -7.09 5.89 -2.02
C VAL A 29 -6.54 7.29 -1.70
N ARG A 30 -6.81 7.82 -0.50
CA ARG A 30 -6.31 9.12 -0.05
C ARG A 30 -4.82 9.12 0.29
N ALA A 31 -4.31 8.04 0.86
CA ALA A 31 -2.93 7.88 1.30
C ALA A 31 -1.99 7.39 0.19
N GLY A 32 -2.51 6.59 -0.74
CA GLY A 32 -1.74 5.84 -1.72
C GLY A 32 -1.57 4.38 -1.28
N HIS A 33 -1.26 3.51 -2.25
CA HIS A 33 -1.08 2.09 -1.95
C HIS A 33 -0.04 1.41 -2.85
N VAL A 34 0.45 0.25 -2.39
CA VAL A 34 1.35 -0.64 -3.12
C VAL A 34 0.76 -2.05 -3.08
N GLY A 35 0.57 -2.66 -4.23
CA GLY A 35 0.00 -3.99 -4.37
C GLY A 35 0.73 -4.82 -5.42
N VAL A 36 0.36 -6.10 -5.52
CA VAL A 36 0.95 -7.02 -6.50
C VAL A 36 -0.12 -7.79 -7.27
N ILE A 37 0.13 -8.02 -8.55
CA ILE A 37 -0.68 -8.84 -9.47
C ILE A 37 0.12 -10.09 -9.83
N GLY A 38 -0.59 -11.20 -10.02
CA GLY A 38 -0.02 -12.47 -10.51
C GLY A 38 0.01 -13.60 -9.48
N VAL A 39 -0.41 -13.33 -8.24
CA VAL A 39 -0.53 -14.36 -7.19
C VAL A 39 -1.87 -15.08 -7.26
N VAL A 40 -2.96 -14.32 -7.35
CA VAL A 40 -4.33 -14.81 -7.49
C VAL A 40 -4.89 -14.19 -8.76
N GLU A 41 -5.59 -15.00 -9.56
CA GLU A 41 -6.14 -14.57 -10.84
C GLU A 41 -7.11 -13.40 -10.64
N ASN A 42 -6.93 -12.34 -11.43
CA ASN A 42 -7.75 -11.12 -11.41
C ASN A 42 -7.79 -10.36 -10.08
N GLN A 43 -6.81 -10.55 -9.20
CA GLN A 43 -6.72 -9.81 -7.94
C GLN A 43 -5.41 -9.01 -7.84
N ILE A 44 -5.53 -7.82 -7.26
CA ILE A 44 -4.39 -7.04 -6.77
C ILE A 44 -4.34 -7.25 -5.26
N LEU A 45 -3.28 -7.89 -4.77
CA LEU A 45 -3.12 -8.07 -3.33
C LEU A 45 -2.42 -6.87 -2.71
N GLY A 46 -3.00 -6.31 -1.65
CA GLY A 46 -2.43 -5.23 -0.84
C GLY A 46 -2.18 -5.65 0.61
N PHE A 47 -1.38 -4.87 1.34
CA PHE A 47 -1.14 -5.07 2.77
C PHE A 47 -1.57 -3.85 3.56
N HIS A 48 -2.60 -3.99 4.39
CA HIS A 48 -3.13 -2.92 5.22
C HIS A 48 -3.79 -3.48 6.49
N PRO A 49 -4.20 -2.62 7.44
CA PRO A 49 -4.87 -3.05 8.66
C PRO A 49 -6.04 -4.01 8.39
N THR A 50 -6.19 -5.03 9.23
CA THR A 50 -7.27 -6.01 9.12
C THR A 50 -8.63 -5.34 9.35
N PRO A 51 -9.72 -5.76 8.68
CA PRO A 51 -11.05 -5.19 8.89
C PRO A 51 -11.47 -5.17 10.36
N GLU A 52 -11.11 -6.21 11.12
CA GLU A 52 -11.41 -6.32 12.55
C GLU A 52 -10.73 -5.23 13.39
N GLU A 53 -9.53 -4.78 13.00
CA GLU A 53 -8.87 -3.66 13.69
C GLU A 53 -9.39 -2.31 13.25
N VAL A 54 -9.89 -2.20 12.02
CA VAL A 54 -10.63 -0.99 11.61
C VAL A 54 -11.91 -0.86 12.44
N GLU A 55 -12.65 -1.95 12.59
CA GLU A 55 -13.89 -1.99 13.37
C GLU A 55 -13.64 -1.76 14.87
N SER A 56 -12.65 -2.44 15.47
CA SER A 56 -12.34 -2.34 16.90
C SER A 56 -11.96 -0.91 17.33
N MET A 57 -11.35 -0.15 16.43
CA MET A 57 -10.95 1.25 16.65
C MET A 57 -12.11 2.24 16.48
N GLY A 58 -13.28 1.79 16.03
CA GLY A 58 -14.42 2.66 15.73
C GLY A 58 -14.41 3.24 14.31
N GLY A 59 -13.77 2.55 13.37
CA GLY A 59 -13.73 2.91 11.95
C GLY A 59 -12.42 3.53 11.47
N GLU A 60 -12.35 3.76 10.17
CA GLU A 60 -11.15 4.22 9.46
C GLU A 60 -10.58 5.53 10.02
N ALA A 61 -11.44 6.51 10.32
CA ALA A 61 -11.00 7.81 10.82
C ALA A 61 -10.28 7.70 12.18
N ALA A 62 -10.82 6.89 13.09
CA ALA A 62 -10.22 6.67 14.41
C ALA A 62 -8.91 5.89 14.30
N LEU A 63 -8.85 4.89 13.41
CA LEU A 63 -7.63 4.16 13.10
C LEU A 63 -6.53 5.08 12.55
N LEU A 64 -6.87 5.98 11.61
CA LEU A 64 -5.93 6.95 11.05
C LEU A 64 -5.38 7.90 12.11
N GLU A 65 -6.23 8.46 12.96
CA GLU A 65 -5.77 9.35 14.05
C GLU A 65 -4.94 8.59 15.09
N TYR A 66 -5.23 7.32 15.34
CA TYR A 66 -4.37 6.45 16.15
C TYR A 66 -2.98 6.33 15.50
N LEU A 67 -2.90 5.89 14.24
CA LEU A 67 -1.63 5.64 13.53
C LEU A 67 -0.81 6.91 13.24
N LYS A 68 -1.46 8.06 13.13
CA LYS A 68 -0.82 9.37 12.86
C LYS A 68 0.05 9.86 14.03
N GLY A 69 -0.27 9.48 15.26
CA GLY A 69 0.25 10.09 16.49
C GLY A 69 1.72 9.80 16.83
N HIS A 70 2.60 9.70 15.84
CA HIS A 70 4.05 9.56 15.94
C HIS A 70 4.78 10.81 16.47
N ASP A 71 4.09 11.72 17.17
CA ASP A 71 4.73 12.89 17.75
C ASP A 71 5.47 12.50 19.05
N GLN A 72 6.72 12.07 18.84
CA GLN A 72 7.89 12.22 19.72
C GLN A 72 7.96 11.50 21.08
N SER A 73 7.07 10.58 21.45
CA SER A 73 7.28 9.83 22.70
C SER A 73 6.69 8.42 22.85
N ASP A 74 5.86 7.94 21.92
CA ASP A 74 5.28 6.59 22.03
C ASP A 74 5.51 5.78 20.75
N ASP A 75 6.67 5.13 20.76
CA ASP A 75 7.23 4.25 19.76
C ASP A 75 6.39 2.97 19.53
N ARG A 76 5.06 2.96 19.58
CA ARG A 76 4.29 1.68 19.58
C ARG A 76 2.99 1.66 18.81
N ARG A 77 2.69 2.70 18.01
CA ARG A 77 1.41 2.75 17.31
C ARG A 77 1.43 1.88 16.07
N SER A 78 1.04 0.64 16.27
CA SER A 78 0.86 -0.35 15.21
C SER A 78 -0.44 -1.12 15.44
N VAL A 79 -0.99 -1.65 14.35
CA VAL A 79 -2.19 -2.49 14.36
C VAL A 79 -1.91 -3.77 13.60
N LYS A 80 -2.78 -4.77 13.75
CA LYS A 80 -2.72 -5.97 12.94
C LYS A 80 -3.08 -5.62 11.50
N GLY A 81 -2.25 -6.05 10.56
CA GLY A 81 -2.49 -6.03 9.13
C GLY A 81 -2.37 -7.43 8.54
N CYS A 82 -2.96 -7.61 7.37
CA CYS A 82 -2.85 -8.83 6.58
C CYS A 82 -2.94 -8.52 5.08
N LEU A 83 -2.67 -9.53 4.25
CA LEU A 83 -2.90 -9.45 2.82
C LEU A 83 -4.40 -9.49 2.51
N GLN A 84 -4.84 -8.59 1.64
CA GLN A 84 -6.24 -8.37 1.27
C GLN A 84 -6.36 -8.14 -0.24
N ASP A 85 -7.59 -8.29 -0.76
CA ASP A 85 -7.90 -7.98 -2.16
C ASP A 85 -8.18 -6.48 -2.26
N ASP A 86 -7.24 -5.77 -2.87
CA ASP A 86 -7.21 -4.32 -2.97
C ASP A 86 -7.59 -3.86 -4.38
N THR A 87 -8.09 -4.77 -5.23
CA THR A 87 -8.38 -4.50 -6.64
C THR A 87 -9.19 -3.23 -6.82
N GLU A 88 -10.25 -3.05 -6.04
CA GLU A 88 -11.12 -1.87 -6.15
C GLU A 88 -10.39 -0.53 -5.89
N TYR A 89 -9.38 -0.51 -5.01
CA TYR A 89 -8.64 0.73 -4.70
C TYR A 89 -7.74 1.16 -5.86
N PHE A 90 -7.13 0.22 -6.58
CA PHE A 90 -6.31 0.52 -7.75
C PHE A 90 -7.15 0.93 -8.95
N TYR A 91 -8.29 0.29 -9.16
CA TYR A 91 -9.28 0.73 -10.16
C TYR A 91 -9.75 2.16 -9.84
N ARG A 92 -10.10 2.44 -8.58
CA ARG A 92 -10.52 3.79 -8.17
C ARG A 92 -9.41 4.82 -8.34
N ALA A 93 -8.17 4.48 -8.02
CA ALA A 93 -7.02 5.37 -8.22
C ALA A 93 -6.79 5.69 -9.71
N TYR A 94 -6.94 4.68 -10.58
CA TYR A 94 -6.87 4.85 -12.03
C TYR A 94 -7.96 5.80 -12.56
N GLU A 95 -9.22 5.62 -12.14
CA GLU A 95 -10.32 6.52 -12.51
C GLU A 95 -10.05 7.97 -12.09
N LEU A 96 -9.57 8.15 -10.85
CA LEU A 96 -9.25 9.46 -10.30
C LEU A 96 -8.02 10.12 -10.93
N ALA A 97 -7.25 9.40 -11.76
CA ALA A 97 -6.04 9.97 -12.36
C ALA A 97 -6.38 11.16 -13.27
N GLU A 98 -7.50 11.12 -13.98
CA GLU A 98 -7.95 12.26 -14.79
C GLU A 98 -8.35 13.46 -13.91
N GLU A 99 -9.17 13.23 -12.88
CA GLU A 99 -9.68 14.27 -11.98
C GLU A 99 -8.58 14.91 -11.13
N THR A 100 -7.54 14.15 -10.79
CA THR A 100 -6.42 14.59 -9.96
C THR A 100 -5.22 15.09 -10.76
N ASN A 101 -5.39 15.35 -12.07
CA ASN A 101 -4.32 15.78 -12.98
C ASN A 101 -3.09 14.85 -12.94
N GLY A 102 -3.34 13.54 -12.94
CA GLY A 102 -2.33 12.49 -12.95
C GLY A 102 -1.73 12.16 -11.58
N ARG A 103 -2.18 12.79 -10.49
CA ARG A 103 -1.62 12.53 -9.16
C ARG A 103 -1.77 11.07 -8.72
N THR A 104 -2.94 10.47 -8.98
CA THR A 104 -3.23 9.07 -8.63
C THR A 104 -2.89 8.07 -9.72
N THR A 105 -2.10 8.49 -10.72
CA THR A 105 -1.61 7.58 -11.78
C THR A 105 -1.02 6.32 -11.15
N VAL A 106 -1.49 5.17 -11.62
CA VAL A 106 -1.00 3.87 -11.16
C VAL A 106 0.19 3.48 -12.03
N TYR A 107 1.36 3.39 -11.42
CA TYR A 107 2.58 2.93 -12.07
C TYR A 107 2.80 1.45 -11.79
N MET A 108 3.52 0.78 -12.69
CA MET A 108 3.85 -0.63 -12.57
C MET A 108 5.26 -0.98 -13.02
N TYR A 109 5.75 -2.10 -12.51
CA TYR A 109 6.94 -2.78 -13.01
C TYR A 109 6.84 -4.29 -12.73
N GLU A 110 7.61 -5.05 -13.48
CA GLU A 110 7.65 -6.51 -13.36
C GLU A 110 8.86 -6.95 -12.53
N VAL A 111 8.66 -7.99 -11.73
CA VAL A 111 9.70 -8.61 -10.91
C VAL A 111 9.65 -10.11 -11.11
N GLU A 112 10.78 -10.70 -11.51
CA GLU A 112 10.95 -12.15 -11.47
C GLU A 112 11.16 -12.60 -10.03
N ILE A 113 10.35 -13.55 -9.57
CA ILE A 113 10.44 -14.12 -8.23
C ILE A 113 10.62 -15.63 -8.26
N GLN A 114 11.07 -16.18 -7.14
CA GLN A 114 11.19 -17.63 -7.00
C GLN A 114 9.80 -18.25 -6.80
N ALA A 115 9.60 -19.48 -7.30
CA ALA A 115 8.30 -20.15 -7.21
C ALA A 115 7.83 -20.35 -5.77
N PHE A 116 8.76 -20.53 -4.82
CA PHE A 116 8.39 -20.63 -3.41
C PHE A 116 7.92 -19.28 -2.84
N THR A 117 8.46 -18.14 -3.30
CA THR A 117 8.00 -16.81 -2.88
C THR A 117 6.55 -16.59 -3.30
N MET A 118 6.20 -17.00 -4.52
CA MET A 118 4.82 -16.96 -5.02
C MET A 118 3.88 -17.79 -4.12
N GLN A 119 4.27 -19.03 -3.83
CA GLN A 119 3.51 -19.91 -2.95
C GLN A 119 3.40 -19.35 -1.52
N GLU A 120 4.46 -18.69 -1.03
CA GLU A 120 4.45 -18.08 0.28
C GLU A 120 3.45 -16.92 0.36
N ILE A 121 3.44 -16.01 -0.63
CA ILE A 121 2.47 -14.91 -0.67
C ILE A 121 1.04 -15.47 -0.71
N LEU A 122 0.77 -16.47 -1.56
CA LEU A 122 -0.54 -17.14 -1.62
C LEU A 122 -0.93 -17.75 -0.27
N THR A 123 0.01 -18.37 0.43
CA THR A 123 -0.21 -18.97 1.76
C THR A 123 -0.51 -17.89 2.80
N TRP A 124 0.21 -16.77 2.78
CA TRP A 124 -0.04 -15.64 3.69
C TRP A 124 -1.41 -15.02 3.44
N TYR A 125 -1.80 -14.86 2.18
CA TYR A 125 -3.13 -14.36 1.81
C TYR A 125 -4.24 -15.31 2.26
N THR A 126 -4.15 -16.60 1.88
CA THR A 126 -5.17 -17.61 2.19
C THR A 126 -5.38 -17.78 3.69
N ASN A 127 -4.29 -17.78 4.47
CA ASN A 127 -4.34 -17.96 5.91
C ASN A 127 -4.54 -16.65 6.69
N ARG A 128 -4.74 -15.51 6.02
CA ARG A 128 -4.84 -14.18 6.63
C ARG A 128 -3.70 -13.94 7.64
N LYS A 129 -2.47 -14.27 7.26
CA LYS A 129 -1.31 -14.19 8.16
C LYS A 129 -1.12 -12.76 8.64
N ILE A 130 -1.01 -12.59 9.95
CA ILE A 130 -0.95 -11.30 10.61
C ILE A 130 0.49 -10.78 10.70
N LYS A 131 0.66 -9.50 10.38
CA LYS A 131 1.86 -8.70 10.68
C LYS A 131 1.49 -7.32 11.20
N LEU A 132 2.44 -6.63 11.82
CA LEU A 132 2.20 -5.29 12.34
C LEU A 132 2.27 -4.25 11.22
N TYR A 133 1.23 -3.45 11.14
CA TYR A 133 1.08 -2.31 10.24
C TYR A 133 1.24 -1.00 11.02
N SER A 134 2.02 -0.06 10.49
CA SER A 134 2.10 1.31 11.01
C SER A 134 2.34 2.32 9.89
N PHE A 135 2.26 3.62 10.20
CA PHE A 135 2.83 4.66 9.34
C PHE A 135 4.33 4.82 9.61
N PRO A 136 5.12 5.12 8.58
CA PRO A 136 6.53 5.39 8.78
C PRO A 136 6.74 6.69 9.56
N ASP A 137 7.93 6.85 10.13
CA ASP A 137 8.36 8.12 10.69
C ASP A 137 8.64 9.19 9.60
N GLY A 138 9.13 10.36 10.01
CA GLY A 138 9.47 11.45 9.08
C GLY A 138 10.56 11.09 8.06
N ALA A 139 11.46 10.16 8.39
CA ALA A 139 12.50 9.65 7.50
C ALA A 139 11.97 8.58 6.53
N GLY A 140 10.78 8.04 6.80
CA GLY A 140 10.20 6.96 6.00
C GLY A 140 10.57 5.57 6.52
N GLU A 141 11.07 5.48 7.75
CA GLU A 141 11.54 4.26 8.39
C GLU A 141 10.49 3.67 9.35
N PHE A 142 10.75 2.44 9.78
CA PHE A 142 9.90 1.69 10.69
C PHE A 142 10.74 1.09 11.80
N GLN A 143 10.06 0.75 12.88
CA GLN A 143 10.62 -0.09 13.93
C GLN A 143 10.78 -1.54 13.47
N TYR A 144 11.53 -2.30 14.27
CA TYR A 144 11.76 -3.71 14.03
C TYR A 144 10.44 -4.51 13.91
N ASP A 145 10.34 -5.31 12.85
CA ASP A 145 9.18 -6.15 12.49
C ASP A 145 7.85 -5.38 12.31
N VAL A 146 7.92 -4.11 11.93
CA VAL A 146 6.78 -3.29 11.52
C VAL A 146 6.98 -2.78 10.09
N SER A 147 5.91 -2.70 9.32
CA SER A 147 5.95 -2.18 7.95
C SER A 147 4.63 -1.49 7.59
N ASN A 148 4.57 -0.87 6.42
CA ASN A 148 3.31 -0.50 5.77
C ASN A 148 3.20 -1.20 4.41
N CYS A 149 2.18 -0.85 3.63
CA CYS A 149 1.96 -1.39 2.29
C CYS A 149 3.18 -1.28 1.38
N ALA A 150 4.00 -0.24 1.51
CA ALA A 150 5.22 -0.09 0.71
C ALA A 150 6.31 -1.07 1.13
N THR A 151 6.77 -1.02 2.38
CA THR A 151 7.95 -1.80 2.81
C THR A 151 7.67 -3.27 3.07
N PHE A 152 6.41 -3.66 3.23
CA PHE A 152 5.98 -5.03 3.48
C PHE A 152 6.50 -6.03 2.42
N TRP A 153 6.37 -5.68 1.13
CA TRP A 153 6.80 -6.55 0.03
C TRP A 153 8.30 -6.82 0.02
N LEU A 154 9.11 -5.79 0.32
CA LEU A 154 10.55 -5.93 0.45
C LEU A 154 10.93 -6.73 1.71
N ALA A 155 10.33 -6.40 2.84
CA ALA A 155 10.70 -6.96 4.14
C ALA A 155 10.41 -8.46 4.25
N TYR A 156 9.29 -8.92 3.68
CA TYR A 156 8.83 -10.30 3.88
C TYR A 156 8.95 -11.19 2.66
N PHE A 157 9.03 -10.63 1.45
CA PHE A 157 9.11 -11.41 0.20
C PHE A 157 10.32 -11.07 -0.67
N GLY A 158 11.15 -10.12 -0.26
CA GLY A 158 12.33 -9.70 -1.02
C GLY A 158 12.01 -9.03 -2.35
N ILE A 159 10.77 -8.57 -2.54
CA ILE A 159 10.36 -7.86 -3.76
C ILE A 159 10.96 -6.44 -3.70
N PRO A 160 11.82 -6.05 -4.65
CA PRO A 160 12.51 -4.77 -4.63
C PRO A 160 11.51 -3.62 -4.81
N LEU A 161 11.82 -2.47 -4.20
CA LEU A 161 11.10 -1.21 -4.39
C LEU A 161 11.99 -0.22 -5.15
N PRO A 162 11.42 0.76 -5.89
CA PRO A 162 12.19 1.83 -6.53
C PRO A 162 13.09 2.59 -5.56
N VAL A 163 12.63 2.80 -4.33
CA VAL A 163 13.39 3.35 -3.20
C VAL A 163 13.00 2.60 -1.92
N ARG A 164 13.94 2.36 -1.01
CA ARG A 164 13.65 1.69 0.28
C ARG A 164 13.06 2.68 1.28
N THR A 165 11.75 2.89 1.23
CA THR A 165 11.04 3.82 2.13
C THR A 165 9.57 3.44 2.28
N GLY A 166 8.98 3.75 3.44
CA GLY A 166 7.53 3.67 3.66
C GLY A 166 6.74 4.80 3.00
N ARG A 167 7.41 5.83 2.46
CA ARG A 167 6.76 7.03 1.92
C ARG A 167 6.41 6.84 0.45
N ILE A 168 5.14 6.49 0.19
CA ILE A 168 4.61 6.20 -1.15
C ILE A 168 4.89 7.33 -2.16
N LYS A 169 4.76 8.59 -1.72
CA LYS A 169 5.10 9.76 -2.56
C LYS A 169 6.51 9.67 -3.15
N LEU A 170 7.51 9.26 -2.35
CA LEU A 170 8.90 9.15 -2.82
C LEU A 170 9.09 7.98 -3.81
N LEU A 171 8.31 6.90 -3.65
CA LEU A 171 8.30 5.80 -4.61
C LEU A 171 7.78 6.28 -5.97
N VAL A 172 6.64 6.97 -5.98
CA VAL A 172 6.00 7.46 -7.21
C VAL A 172 6.85 8.54 -7.89
N GLU A 173 7.42 9.48 -7.13
CA GLU A 173 8.37 10.46 -7.69
C GLU A 173 9.57 9.79 -8.36
N LYS A 174 10.10 8.71 -7.77
CA LYS A 174 11.17 7.93 -8.38
C LYS A 174 10.72 7.24 -9.67
N MET A 175 9.55 6.61 -9.65
CA MET A 175 8.98 5.94 -10.82
C MET A 175 8.70 6.91 -11.98
N GLN A 176 8.28 8.13 -11.67
CA GLN A 176 8.12 9.21 -12.65
C GLN A 176 9.45 9.63 -13.28
N ILE A 177 10.47 9.85 -12.45
CA ILE A 177 11.81 10.25 -12.92
C ILE A 177 12.43 9.16 -13.81
N GLU A 178 12.16 7.89 -13.49
CA GLU A 178 12.71 6.74 -14.22
C GLU A 178 11.78 6.21 -15.32
N ASP A 179 10.69 6.92 -15.63
CA ASP A 179 9.75 6.60 -16.71
C ASP A 179 9.19 5.18 -16.65
N TYR A 180 8.72 4.78 -15.46
CA TYR A 180 8.10 3.48 -15.26
C TYR A 180 6.78 3.35 -16.04
N SER A 181 6.44 2.13 -16.41
CA SER A 181 5.20 1.83 -17.13
C SER A 181 3.96 2.21 -16.31
N LEU A 182 2.90 2.59 -17.02
CA LEU A 182 1.60 2.86 -16.41
C LEU A 182 0.77 1.57 -16.40
N TRP A 183 0.14 1.28 -15.28
CA TRP A 183 -0.84 0.21 -15.21
C TRP A 183 -2.14 0.66 -15.88
N GLN A 184 -2.77 -0.26 -16.59
CA GLN A 184 -4.08 -0.07 -17.22
C GLN A 184 -4.95 -1.28 -16.86
N PRO A 185 -6.20 -1.08 -16.40
CA PRO A 185 -7.10 -2.18 -16.15
C PRO A 185 -7.45 -2.91 -17.46
N ASN A 186 -7.37 -4.25 -17.45
CA ASN A 186 -7.72 -5.12 -18.58
C ASN A 186 -6.83 -5.00 -19.85
N ALA A 187 -5.60 -4.55 -19.71
CA ALA A 187 -4.60 -4.57 -20.79
C ALA A 187 -3.99 -5.96 -21.03
#